data_AF-A0A2D4MPH5-F1
#
_entry.id   AF-A0A2D4MPH5-F1
#
_cell.length_a   1.000
_cell.length_b   1.000
_cell.length_c   1.000
_cell.angle_alpha   90.00
_cell.angle_beta   90.00
_cell.angle_gamma   90.00
#
_symmetry.space_group_name_H-M   'P 1'
#
loop_
_entity.id
_entity.type
_entity.pdbx_description
1 polymer ?
#
loop_
_entity_poly.entity_id
_entity_poly.type
_entity_poly.pdbx_seq_one_letter_code
_entity_poly.pdbx_strand_id
1 'polypeptide(L)'
;DTSGAGVASMLACAAAGADIVDVAVDAMSGMTSQPSMGAMVACTRGTEHDTGIQMEKVFDYSEYWEVARGLYAAFDCTATMKSGNADVYENEIPGGQYTNLHFQAHSMGLGHKFKEVKKAYVEANKLLGDLIKVTPSSKIVGDLAQFMVQNNLTRGDVDAQADELSFPQSVVEFLQGYIGIPHGGFPEPFRSKVLKDLPRMEGRPGASLPPLDFTKLEQELCEKHEEITPEDVLSAAMYPTVFSDFKDFTATFGPVECLNTRLFLEGPK
;
A
#
# COMPACT_ATOMS: atom_id res chain seq x y z
N ASP A 1 -1.59 -10.20 9.21
CA ASP A 1 -1.27 -10.86 10.49
C ASP A 1 -0.47 -9.94 11.42
N THR A 2 -0.55 -8.61 11.21
CA THR A 2 0.36 -7.66 11.88
C THR A 2 0.22 -7.70 13.39
N SER A 3 -1.00 -7.87 13.90
CA SER A 3 -1.28 -7.99 15.34
C SER A 3 -0.97 -9.37 15.92
N GLY A 4 -0.65 -10.37 15.09
CA GLY A 4 -0.49 -11.77 15.49
C GLY A 4 -1.81 -12.53 15.70
N ALA A 5 -2.95 -11.94 15.35
CA ALA A 5 -4.27 -12.53 15.53
C ALA A 5 -4.88 -13.12 14.24
N GLY A 6 -4.15 -13.15 13.12
CA GLY A 6 -4.71 -13.47 11.80
C GLY A 6 -5.32 -14.87 11.74
N VAL A 7 -4.57 -15.89 12.15
CA VAL A 7 -5.06 -17.30 12.15
C VAL A 7 -6.30 -17.43 13.05
N ALA A 8 -6.22 -16.94 14.29
CA ALA A 8 -7.33 -17.01 15.23
C ALA A 8 -8.58 -16.28 14.73
N SER A 9 -8.40 -15.11 14.10
CA SER A 9 -9.48 -14.34 13.49
C SER A 9 -10.15 -15.10 12.34
N MET A 10 -9.36 -15.67 11.43
CA MET A 10 -9.90 -16.43 10.30
C MET A 10 -10.61 -17.71 10.73
N LEU A 11 -10.11 -18.41 11.76
CA LEU A 11 -10.81 -19.55 12.36
C LEU A 11 -12.15 -19.15 12.97
N ALA A 12 -12.21 -18.00 13.64
CA ALA A 12 -13.47 -17.47 14.16
C ALA A 12 -14.45 -17.10 13.03
N CYS A 13 -13.97 -16.54 11.92
CA CYS A 13 -14.78 -16.28 10.73
C CYS A 13 -15.34 -17.57 10.13
N ALA A 14 -14.52 -18.62 9.99
CA ALA A 14 -14.97 -19.92 9.50
C ALA A 14 -16.07 -20.51 10.40
N ALA A 15 -15.86 -20.49 11.73
CA ALA A 15 -16.86 -20.93 12.71
C ALA A 15 -18.17 -20.12 12.67
N ALA A 16 -18.10 -18.86 12.23
CA ALA A 16 -19.26 -17.99 12.03
C ALA A 16 -19.93 -18.16 10.63
N GLY A 17 -19.43 -19.06 9.79
CA GLY A 17 -20.01 -19.37 8.48
C GLY A 17 -19.40 -18.59 7.31
N ALA A 18 -18.20 -18.03 7.44
CA ALA A 18 -17.50 -17.48 6.28
C ALA A 18 -17.07 -18.60 5.31
N ASP A 19 -17.41 -18.45 4.03
CA ASP A 19 -17.12 -19.46 3.00
C ASP A 19 -15.64 -19.50 2.58
N ILE A 20 -14.96 -18.35 2.60
CA ILE A 20 -13.59 -18.18 2.08
C ILE A 20 -12.79 -17.30 3.05
N VAL A 21 -11.50 -17.64 3.22
CA VAL A 21 -10.53 -16.85 3.98
C VAL A 21 -9.24 -16.71 3.17
N ASP A 22 -8.56 -15.57 3.31
CA ASP A 22 -7.30 -15.30 2.63
C ASP A 22 -6.10 -15.77 3.48
N VAL A 23 -5.18 -16.50 2.84
CA VAL A 23 -3.94 -17.01 3.45
C VAL A 23 -2.75 -16.77 2.52
N ALA A 24 -1.55 -16.74 3.09
CA ALA A 24 -0.30 -16.79 2.34
C ALA A 24 0.45 -18.09 2.63
N VAL A 25 1.22 -18.58 1.66
CA VAL A 25 2.16 -19.69 1.88
C VAL A 25 3.10 -19.38 3.04
N ASP A 26 3.47 -20.40 3.82
CA ASP A 26 4.08 -20.22 5.14
C ASP A 26 5.33 -19.32 5.11
N ALA A 27 6.27 -19.58 4.20
CA ALA A 27 7.49 -18.77 4.02
C ALA A 27 7.24 -17.29 3.65
N MET A 28 6.02 -16.93 3.19
CA MET A 28 5.61 -15.57 2.82
C MET A 28 4.45 -15.04 3.69
N SER A 29 4.09 -15.76 4.76
CA SER A 29 2.99 -15.42 5.67
C SER A 29 3.49 -14.70 6.92
N GLY A 30 2.55 -14.29 7.77
CA GLY A 30 2.84 -13.66 9.05
C GLY A 30 3.27 -12.20 8.94
N MET A 31 3.49 -11.57 10.10
CA MET A 31 3.81 -10.14 10.18
C MET A 31 2.80 -9.30 9.38
N THR A 32 3.24 -8.42 8.51
CA THR A 32 2.36 -7.56 7.69
C THR A 32 1.71 -8.28 6.50
N SER A 33 1.97 -9.57 6.30
CA SER A 33 1.34 -10.43 5.29
C SER A 33 0.05 -11.07 5.83
N GLN A 34 -0.58 -11.95 5.05
CA GLN A 34 -1.70 -12.79 5.44
C GLN A 34 -1.30 -13.85 6.48
N PRO A 35 -2.26 -14.45 7.22
CA PRO A 35 -1.97 -15.60 8.08
C PRO A 35 -1.46 -16.81 7.29
N SER A 36 -0.75 -17.71 7.97
CA SER A 36 -0.16 -18.92 7.39
C SER A 36 -1.22 -19.88 6.83
N MET A 37 -1.02 -20.29 5.58
CA MET A 37 -1.80 -21.32 4.90
C MET A 37 -1.71 -22.66 5.63
N GLY A 38 -0.51 -23.10 5.99
CA GLY A 38 -0.30 -24.35 6.73
C GLY A 38 -0.98 -24.36 8.09
N ALA A 39 -0.95 -23.24 8.81
CA ALA A 39 -1.67 -23.10 10.08
C ALA A 39 -3.19 -23.25 9.90
N MET A 40 -3.76 -22.59 8.89
CA MET A 40 -5.20 -22.71 8.60
C MET A 40 -5.59 -24.13 8.20
N VAL A 41 -4.88 -24.74 7.24
CA VAL A 41 -5.14 -26.11 6.78
C VAL A 41 -5.01 -27.12 7.93
N ALA A 42 -3.98 -26.97 8.78
CA ALA A 42 -3.77 -27.87 9.91
C ALA A 42 -4.85 -27.72 11.00
N CYS A 43 -5.25 -26.49 11.32
CA CYS A 43 -6.22 -26.23 12.40
C CYS A 43 -7.66 -26.61 12.03
N THR A 44 -8.02 -26.60 10.74
CA THR A 44 -9.37 -26.99 10.32
C THR A 44 -9.51 -28.46 9.95
N ARG A 45 -8.40 -29.21 9.89
CA ARG A 45 -8.40 -30.63 9.55
C ARG A 45 -9.26 -31.46 10.52
N GLY A 46 -10.15 -32.29 9.98
CA GLY A 46 -11.05 -33.14 10.76
C GLY A 46 -12.22 -32.39 11.42
N THR A 47 -12.41 -31.12 11.08
CA THR A 47 -13.58 -30.32 11.48
C THR A 47 -14.57 -30.21 10.33
N GLU A 48 -15.73 -29.58 10.55
CA GLU A 48 -16.68 -29.25 9.47
C GLU A 48 -16.12 -28.23 8.46
N HIS A 49 -15.03 -27.53 8.81
CA HIS A 49 -14.34 -26.55 7.97
C HIS A 49 -13.06 -27.10 7.33
N ASP A 50 -12.91 -28.42 7.25
CA ASP A 50 -11.74 -29.05 6.63
C ASP A 50 -11.57 -28.55 5.19
N THR A 51 -10.37 -28.06 4.86
CA THR A 51 -10.07 -27.52 3.52
C THR A 51 -9.92 -28.59 2.45
N GLY A 52 -9.68 -29.85 2.82
CA GLY A 52 -9.32 -30.93 1.90
C GLY A 52 -7.94 -30.77 1.24
N ILE A 53 -7.16 -29.75 1.61
CA ILE A 53 -5.81 -29.51 1.09
C ILE A 53 -4.82 -30.46 1.78
N GLN A 54 -4.00 -31.14 0.98
CA GLN A 54 -2.96 -32.03 1.49
C GLN A 54 -1.81 -31.22 2.08
N MET A 55 -1.42 -31.52 3.33
CA MET A 55 -0.35 -30.80 4.03
C MET A 55 0.98 -30.88 3.30
N GLU A 56 1.29 -32.03 2.70
CA GLU A 56 2.53 -32.22 1.92
C GLU A 56 2.65 -31.21 0.78
N LYS A 57 1.53 -30.87 0.12
CA LYS A 57 1.52 -29.85 -0.93
C LYS A 57 1.78 -28.44 -0.38
N VAL A 58 1.34 -28.16 0.84
CA VAL A 58 1.62 -26.87 1.50
C VAL A 58 3.10 -26.77 1.85
N PHE A 59 3.70 -27.87 2.31
CA PHE A 59 5.14 -27.94 2.60
C PHE A 59 5.99 -27.72 1.35
N ASP A 60 5.75 -28.48 0.29
CA ASP A 60 6.47 -28.35 -0.98
C ASP A 60 6.33 -26.93 -1.55
N TYR A 61 5.14 -26.33 -1.43
CA TYR A 61 4.89 -24.97 -1.88
C TYR A 61 5.67 -23.94 -1.06
N SER A 62 5.74 -24.12 0.27
CA SER A 62 6.52 -23.23 1.13
C SER A 62 8.02 -23.38 0.92
N GLU A 63 8.53 -24.58 0.67
CA GLU A 63 9.95 -24.82 0.39
C GLU A 63 10.41 -24.06 -0.86
N TYR A 64 9.60 -24.06 -1.91
CA TYR A 64 9.86 -23.24 -3.10
C TYR A 64 9.97 -21.75 -2.74
N TRP A 65 9.00 -21.23 -1.99
CA TRP A 65 8.96 -19.81 -1.65
C TRP A 65 10.04 -19.38 -0.66
N GLU A 66 10.50 -20.26 0.21
CA GLU A 66 11.64 -19.99 1.09
C GLU A 66 12.91 -19.72 0.28
N VAL A 67 13.19 -20.56 -0.72
CA VAL A 67 14.33 -20.39 -1.62
C VAL A 67 14.13 -19.16 -2.52
N ALA A 68 12.94 -19.00 -3.11
CA ALA A 68 12.65 -17.88 -4.00
C ALA A 68 12.75 -16.54 -3.28
N ARG A 69 12.25 -16.43 -2.04
CA ARG A 69 12.35 -15.23 -1.20
C ARG A 69 13.81 -14.81 -0.98
N GLY A 70 14.72 -15.78 -0.86
CA GLY A 70 16.17 -15.52 -0.75
C GLY A 70 16.74 -14.71 -1.92
N LEU A 71 16.15 -14.81 -3.12
CA LEU A 71 16.56 -14.03 -4.30
C LEU A 71 16.20 -12.55 -4.17
N TYR A 72 15.27 -12.20 -3.28
CA TYR A 72 14.78 -10.84 -3.05
C TYR A 72 15.30 -10.24 -1.74
N ALA A 73 16.42 -10.74 -1.20
CA ALA A 73 17.00 -10.27 0.06
C ALA A 73 17.22 -8.74 0.12
N ALA A 74 17.53 -8.11 -1.02
CA ALA A 74 17.68 -6.65 -1.13
C ALA A 74 16.41 -5.85 -0.80
N PHE A 75 15.24 -6.49 -0.91
CA PHE A 75 13.92 -5.88 -0.69
C PHE A 75 13.20 -6.43 0.53
N ASP A 76 13.79 -7.41 1.22
CA ASP A 76 13.11 -8.11 2.29
C ASP A 76 12.96 -7.20 3.52
N CYS A 77 11.70 -6.95 3.91
CA CYS A 77 11.39 -6.15 5.08
C CYS A 77 11.99 -6.73 6.37
N THR A 78 12.29 -8.03 6.37
CA THR A 78 12.91 -8.71 7.50
C THR A 78 14.30 -8.19 7.81
N ALA A 79 14.95 -7.43 6.93
CA ALA A 79 16.17 -6.70 7.26
C ALA A 79 15.99 -5.83 8.52
N THR A 80 14.83 -5.19 8.67
CA THR A 80 14.54 -4.25 9.77
C THR A 80 13.38 -4.69 10.67
N MET A 81 12.42 -5.46 10.16
CA MET A 81 11.24 -5.92 10.89
C MET A 81 11.35 -7.42 11.24
N LYS A 82 11.33 -7.78 12.52
CA LYS A 82 11.54 -9.19 12.95
C LYS A 82 10.28 -9.88 13.47
N SER A 83 9.18 -9.15 13.60
CA SER A 83 7.92 -9.66 14.16
C SER A 83 6.73 -8.80 13.72
N GLY A 84 5.52 -9.28 13.99
CA GLY A 84 4.34 -8.41 14.07
C GLY A 84 4.42 -7.42 15.24
N ASN A 85 3.43 -6.55 15.34
CA ASN A 85 3.29 -5.59 16.44
C ASN A 85 1.81 -5.27 16.71
N ALA A 86 1.37 -5.47 17.95
CA ALA A 86 0.00 -5.22 18.39
C ALA A 86 -0.34 -3.73 18.52
N ASP A 87 0.65 -2.82 18.46
CA ASP A 87 0.37 -1.38 18.44
C ASP A 87 -0.41 -0.91 17.21
N VAL A 88 -0.57 -1.79 16.19
CA VAL A 88 -1.50 -1.57 15.07
C VAL A 88 -2.94 -1.34 15.52
N TYR A 89 -3.33 -1.83 16.70
CA TYR A 89 -4.65 -1.53 17.29
C TYR A 89 -4.79 -0.08 17.75
N GLU A 90 -3.69 0.66 17.89
CA GLU A 90 -3.68 2.09 18.22
C GLU A 90 -3.43 2.94 16.98
N ASN A 91 -2.41 2.59 16.17
CA ASN A 91 -2.01 3.41 15.03
C ASN A 91 -2.80 3.11 13.74
N GLU A 92 -3.40 1.93 13.64
CA GLU A 92 -4.22 1.49 12.50
C GLU A 92 -3.52 1.67 11.14
N ILE A 93 -2.19 1.55 11.11
CA ILE A 93 -1.41 1.60 9.87
C ILE A 93 -1.60 0.26 9.13
N PRO A 94 -2.11 0.26 7.89
CA PRO A 94 -2.28 -0.99 7.11
C PRO A 94 -0.96 -1.71 6.87
N GLY A 95 -0.99 -3.04 6.73
CA GLY A 95 0.21 -3.88 6.65
C GLY A 95 1.28 -3.39 5.67
N GLY A 96 0.93 -3.20 4.39
CA GLY A 96 1.85 -2.70 3.37
C GLY A 96 2.41 -1.30 3.70
N GLN A 97 1.56 -0.40 4.22
CA GLN A 97 1.99 0.93 4.64
C GLN A 97 2.91 0.86 5.86
N TYR A 98 2.69 -0.06 6.80
CA TYR A 98 3.52 -0.23 7.99
C TYR A 98 4.95 -0.56 7.60
N THR A 99 5.12 -1.54 6.71
CA THR A 99 6.43 -1.96 6.19
C THR A 99 7.12 -0.84 5.42
N ASN A 100 6.39 -0.17 4.52
CA ASN A 100 6.95 0.91 3.72
C ASN A 100 7.36 2.11 4.59
N LEU A 101 6.53 2.51 5.56
CA LEU A 101 6.82 3.63 6.45
C LEU A 101 7.98 3.30 7.40
N HIS A 102 8.08 2.05 7.85
CA HIS A 102 9.22 1.58 8.64
C HIS A 102 10.51 1.69 7.83
N PHE A 103 10.50 1.17 6.60
CA PHE A 103 11.66 1.24 5.71
C PHE A 103 12.05 2.68 5.38
N GLN A 104 11.09 3.55 5.04
CA GLN A 104 11.31 4.98 4.78
C GLN A 104 11.90 5.71 6.00
N ALA A 105 11.36 5.47 7.19
CA ALA A 105 11.91 6.06 8.40
C ALA A 105 13.37 5.62 8.63
N HIS A 106 13.67 4.33 8.42
CA HIS A 106 15.04 3.83 8.54
C HIS A 106 15.98 4.40 7.47
N SER A 107 15.57 4.47 6.20
CA SER A 107 16.40 4.97 5.10
C SER A 107 16.69 6.47 5.20
N MET A 108 15.80 7.24 5.82
CA MET A 108 15.97 8.68 6.09
C MET A 108 16.73 8.97 7.41
N GLY A 109 17.27 7.96 8.10
CA GLY A 109 17.95 8.14 9.40
C GLY A 109 16.99 8.43 10.57
N LEU A 110 15.68 8.37 10.33
CA LEU A 110 14.60 8.56 11.31
C LEU A 110 14.16 7.25 11.97
N GLY A 111 14.90 6.15 11.82
CA GLY A 111 14.53 4.85 12.41
C GLY A 111 14.28 4.92 13.92
N HIS A 112 15.11 5.70 14.63
CA HIS A 112 14.94 5.98 16.07
C HIS A 112 13.68 6.80 16.39
N LYS A 113 13.12 7.52 15.41
CA LYS A 113 11.89 8.32 15.50
C LYS A 113 10.66 7.60 14.96
N PHE A 114 10.74 6.32 14.58
CA PHE A 114 9.56 5.61 14.06
C PHE A 114 8.39 5.61 15.06
N LYS A 115 8.69 5.62 16.38
CA LYS A 115 7.68 5.81 17.43
C LYS A 115 6.96 7.17 17.32
N GLU A 116 7.69 8.24 17.00
CA GLU A 116 7.12 9.57 16.80
C GLU A 116 6.26 9.60 15.53
N VAL A 117 6.72 8.96 14.46
CA VAL A 117 5.95 8.81 13.21
C VAL A 117 4.62 8.11 13.46
N LYS A 118 4.60 7.00 14.23
CA LYS A 118 3.36 6.30 14.57
C LYS A 118 2.40 7.16 15.40
N LYS A 119 2.92 7.95 16.35
CA LYS A 119 2.11 8.90 17.13
C LYS A 119 1.53 10.00 16.24
N ALA A 120 2.35 10.56 15.36
CA ALA A 120 1.90 11.55 14.40
C ALA A 120 0.87 10.97 13.42
N TYR A 121 0.96 9.68 13.07
CA TYR A 121 -0.03 8.99 12.24
C TYR A 121 -1.42 8.94 12.90
N VAL A 122 -1.48 8.63 14.19
CA VAL A 122 -2.73 8.69 14.98
C VAL A 122 -3.28 10.11 15.00
N GLU A 123 -2.44 11.10 15.26
CA GLU A 123 -2.89 12.49 15.35
C GLU A 123 -3.29 13.07 13.99
N ALA A 124 -2.60 12.70 12.92
CA ALA A 124 -2.96 13.02 11.54
C ALA A 124 -4.32 12.40 11.18
N ASN A 125 -4.56 11.13 11.54
CA ASN A 125 -5.86 10.48 11.34
C ASN A 125 -6.99 11.27 12.02
N LYS A 126 -6.81 11.63 13.29
CA LYS A 126 -7.81 12.41 14.03
C LYS A 126 -7.98 13.82 13.47
N LEU A 127 -6.92 14.47 13.02
CA LEU A 127 -6.99 15.79 12.40
C LEU A 127 -7.79 15.75 11.10
N LEU A 128 -7.67 14.66 10.34
CA LEU A 128 -8.39 14.44 9.08
C LEU A 128 -9.81 13.89 9.25
N GLY A 129 -10.32 13.76 10.49
CA GLY A 129 -11.69 13.35 10.77
C GLY A 129 -11.89 11.85 11.01
N ASP A 130 -10.86 11.16 11.50
CA ASP A 130 -10.87 9.73 11.83
C ASP A 130 -11.24 8.83 10.65
N LEU A 131 -10.28 8.70 9.74
CA LEU A 131 -10.47 8.04 8.46
C LEU A 131 -10.35 6.52 8.56
N ILE A 132 -11.11 5.86 7.67
CA ILE A 132 -10.79 4.51 7.22
C ILE A 132 -9.55 4.60 6.33
N LYS A 133 -8.48 3.90 6.72
CA LYS A 133 -7.15 4.03 6.12
C LYS A 133 -6.83 2.83 5.23
N VAL A 134 -6.90 3.05 3.92
CA VAL A 134 -6.50 2.12 2.86
C VAL A 134 -5.96 2.94 1.70
N THR A 135 -5.24 2.37 0.74
CA THR A 135 -4.81 3.15 -0.43
C THR A 135 -6.04 3.75 -1.15
N PRO A 136 -6.11 5.08 -1.38
CA PRO A 136 -5.06 6.09 -1.15
C PRO A 136 -5.10 6.84 0.20
N SER A 137 -6.17 6.77 1.00
CA SER A 137 -6.31 7.50 2.28
C SER A 137 -5.21 7.21 3.31
N SER A 138 -4.72 5.97 3.39
CA SER A 138 -3.61 5.61 4.29
C SER A 138 -2.30 6.33 3.96
N LYS A 139 -2.06 6.62 2.67
CA LYS A 139 -0.91 7.40 2.21
C LYS A 139 -1.06 8.86 2.62
N ILE A 140 -2.26 9.44 2.46
CA ILE A 140 -2.55 10.82 2.86
C ILE A 140 -2.27 11.05 4.35
N VAL A 141 -2.76 10.15 5.22
CA VAL A 141 -2.48 10.19 6.65
C VAL A 141 -0.97 10.05 6.91
N GLY A 142 -0.29 9.17 6.16
CA GLY A 142 1.16 8.98 6.25
C GLY A 142 1.98 10.20 5.84
N ASP A 143 1.59 10.88 4.77
CA ASP A 143 2.25 12.09 4.27
C ASP A 143 2.08 13.23 5.29
N LEU A 144 0.88 13.41 5.85
CA LEU A 144 0.63 14.38 6.91
C LEU A 144 1.44 14.07 8.17
N ALA A 145 1.49 12.80 8.59
CA ALA A 145 2.26 12.39 9.75
C ALA A 145 3.76 12.67 9.59
N GLN A 146 4.32 12.38 8.41
CA GLN A 146 5.70 12.70 8.08
C GLN A 146 5.95 14.20 8.05
N PHE A 147 5.05 14.97 7.44
CA PHE A 147 5.09 16.43 7.45
C PHE A 147 5.13 16.99 8.88
N MET A 148 4.28 16.48 9.77
CA MET A 148 4.25 16.88 11.17
C MET A 148 5.57 16.58 11.88
N VAL A 149 6.12 15.37 11.74
CA VAL A 149 7.38 14.98 12.40
C VAL A 149 8.57 15.77 11.85
N GLN A 150 8.68 15.95 10.53
CA GLN A 150 9.78 16.67 9.90
C GLN A 150 9.82 18.14 10.33
N ASN A 151 8.65 18.76 10.50
CA ASN A 151 8.54 20.16 10.91
C ASN A 151 8.38 20.35 12.43
N ASN A 152 8.48 19.27 13.22
CA ASN A 152 8.28 19.27 14.68
C ASN A 152 6.93 19.90 15.11
N LEU A 153 5.86 19.63 14.35
CA LEU A 153 4.52 20.16 14.61
C LEU A 153 3.70 19.18 15.44
N THR A 154 3.06 19.67 16.49
CA THR A 154 1.98 18.95 17.17
C THR A 154 0.66 19.12 16.42
N ARG A 155 -0.35 18.29 16.72
CA ARG A 155 -1.70 18.47 16.17
C ARG A 155 -2.27 19.87 16.42
N GLY A 156 -2.02 20.42 17.61
CA GLY A 156 -2.47 21.76 17.97
C GLY A 156 -1.82 22.84 17.11
N ASP A 157 -0.51 22.70 16.83
CA ASP A 157 0.21 23.61 15.95
C ASP A 157 -0.35 23.57 14.52
N VAL A 158 -0.61 22.36 14.01
CA VAL A 158 -1.17 22.18 12.66
C VAL A 158 -2.56 22.80 12.53
N ASP A 159 -3.44 22.62 13.52
CA ASP A 159 -4.80 23.19 13.46
C ASP A 159 -4.80 24.71 13.65
N ALA A 160 -3.88 25.23 14.47
CA ALA A 160 -3.71 26.66 14.69
C ALA A 160 -3.14 27.39 13.47
N GLN A 161 -2.18 26.78 12.76
CA GLN A 161 -1.45 27.36 11.63
C GLN A 161 -1.94 26.81 10.27
N ALA A 162 -3.13 26.20 10.23
CA ALA A 162 -3.63 25.50 9.05
C ALA A 162 -3.80 26.41 7.80
N ASP A 163 -3.90 27.71 7.98
CA ASP A 163 -3.98 28.71 6.92
C ASP A 163 -2.61 29.20 6.44
N GLU A 164 -1.51 28.90 7.13
CA GLU A 164 -0.16 29.35 6.75
C GLU A 164 0.73 28.20 6.26
N LEU A 165 0.47 26.97 6.72
CA LEU A 165 1.29 25.81 6.42
C LEU A 165 1.11 25.30 4.98
N SER A 166 2.23 24.97 4.34
CA SER A 166 2.26 24.30 3.03
C SER A 166 2.14 22.79 3.20
N PHE A 167 0.90 22.29 3.23
CA PHE A 167 0.61 20.87 3.37
C PHE A 167 1.07 20.04 2.15
N PRO A 168 1.34 18.73 2.34
CA PRO A 168 1.56 17.83 1.22
C PRO A 168 0.39 17.85 0.23
N GLN A 169 0.68 17.78 -1.07
CA GLN A 169 -0.32 17.84 -2.14
C GLN A 169 -1.43 16.80 -1.95
N SER A 170 -1.09 15.58 -1.52
CA SER A 170 -2.05 14.50 -1.24
C SER A 170 -3.09 14.89 -0.18
N VAL A 171 -2.70 15.65 0.84
CA VAL A 171 -3.60 16.15 1.90
C VAL A 171 -4.53 17.23 1.35
N VAL A 172 -3.99 18.15 0.54
CA VAL A 172 -4.80 19.21 -0.08
C VAL A 172 -5.82 18.62 -1.04
N GLU A 173 -5.41 17.72 -1.94
CA GLU A 173 -6.30 17.05 -2.91
C GLU A 173 -7.36 16.19 -2.23
N PHE A 174 -7.01 15.52 -1.11
CA PHE A 174 -7.98 14.85 -0.25
C PHE A 174 -9.05 15.83 0.25
N LEU A 175 -8.64 16.96 0.85
CA LEU A 175 -9.56 17.96 1.38
C LEU A 175 -10.41 18.61 0.28
N GLN A 176 -9.87 18.73 -0.94
CA GLN A 176 -10.64 19.16 -2.11
C GLN A 176 -11.69 18.13 -2.53
N GLY A 177 -11.50 16.85 -2.20
CA GLY A 177 -12.42 15.75 -2.50
C GLY A 177 -12.06 14.92 -3.73
N TYR A 178 -10.81 14.98 -4.21
CA TYR A 178 -10.36 14.22 -5.38
C TYR A 178 -10.44 12.70 -5.21
N ILE A 179 -10.50 12.22 -3.97
CA ILE A 179 -10.68 10.79 -3.65
C ILE A 179 -12.05 10.47 -3.03
N GLY A 180 -13.02 11.38 -3.18
CA GLY A 180 -14.36 11.25 -2.64
C GLY A 180 -14.56 11.96 -1.30
N ILE A 181 -15.66 11.64 -0.63
CA ILE A 181 -16.12 12.28 0.60
C ILE A 181 -16.05 11.26 1.74
N PRO A 182 -15.31 11.54 2.82
CA PRO A 182 -15.25 10.62 3.96
C PRO A 182 -16.60 10.54 4.68
N HIS A 183 -16.89 9.40 5.30
CA HIS A 183 -18.05 9.26 6.18
C HIS A 183 -17.95 10.27 7.33
N GLY A 184 -19.05 10.92 7.68
CA GLY A 184 -19.07 12.03 8.65
C GLY A 184 -18.67 13.39 8.06
N GLY A 185 -18.21 13.42 6.81
CA GLY A 185 -17.77 14.63 6.14
C GLY A 185 -16.33 15.03 6.50
N PHE A 186 -15.87 16.13 5.91
CA PHE A 186 -14.53 16.64 6.17
C PHE A 186 -14.45 17.40 7.49
N PRO A 187 -13.26 17.45 8.14
CA PRO A 187 -13.08 18.17 9.38
C PRO A 187 -13.14 19.69 9.16
N GLU A 188 -14.28 20.30 9.42
CA GLU A 188 -14.41 21.76 9.54
C GLU A 188 -14.15 22.18 10.99
N PRO A 189 -13.47 23.32 11.26
CA PRO A 189 -13.07 24.37 10.31
C PRO A 189 -11.73 24.13 9.61
N PHE A 190 -11.02 23.04 9.92
CA PHE A 190 -9.67 22.75 9.41
C PHE A 190 -9.62 22.76 7.88
N ARG A 191 -10.52 22.04 7.21
CA ARG A 191 -10.62 22.00 5.74
C ARG A 191 -10.68 23.40 5.14
N SER A 192 -11.56 24.27 5.65
CA SER A 192 -11.74 25.59 5.08
C SER A 192 -10.51 26.48 5.23
N LYS A 193 -9.77 26.37 6.34
CA LYS A 193 -8.49 27.07 6.53
C LYS A 193 -7.42 26.64 5.53
N VAL A 194 -7.31 25.32 5.28
CA VAL A 194 -6.32 24.77 4.35
C VAL A 194 -6.64 25.14 2.90
N LEU A 195 -7.91 24.98 2.49
CA LEU A 195 -8.29 25.16 1.09
C LEU A 195 -8.43 26.62 0.69
N LYS A 196 -8.93 27.49 1.57
CA LYS A 196 -9.24 28.90 1.24
C LYS A 196 -10.10 28.96 -0.04
N ASP A 197 -9.55 29.55 -1.10
CA ASP A 197 -10.18 29.74 -2.41
C ASP A 197 -9.94 28.58 -3.39
N LEU A 198 -9.24 27.51 -2.97
CA LEU A 198 -9.03 26.34 -3.82
C LEU A 198 -10.36 25.65 -4.16
N PRO A 199 -10.48 25.12 -5.39
CA PRO A 199 -11.71 24.47 -5.84
C PRO A 199 -12.01 23.24 -4.99
N ARG A 200 -13.29 23.01 -4.74
CA ARG A 200 -13.82 21.84 -4.03
C ARG A 200 -14.58 20.98 -5.02
N MET A 201 -14.30 19.68 -5.02
CA MET A 201 -15.03 18.70 -5.81
C MET A 201 -16.36 18.37 -5.12
N GLU A 202 -17.43 18.32 -5.92
CA GLU A 202 -18.74 17.85 -5.48
C GLU A 202 -19.03 16.48 -6.07
N GLY A 203 -19.55 15.56 -5.24
CA GLY A 203 -19.92 14.22 -5.69
C GLY A 203 -18.73 13.33 -6.06
N ARG A 204 -18.89 12.51 -7.10
CA ARG A 204 -17.88 11.53 -7.56
C ARG A 204 -16.91 12.19 -8.54
N PRO A 205 -15.59 12.27 -8.26
CA PRO A 205 -14.62 12.97 -9.13
C PRO A 205 -14.63 12.51 -10.59
N GLY A 206 -14.67 11.19 -10.82
CA GLY A 206 -14.75 10.62 -12.17
C GLY A 206 -16.07 10.83 -12.90
N ALA A 207 -17.05 11.58 -12.35
CA ALA A 207 -18.26 11.95 -13.05
C ALA A 207 -18.08 13.22 -13.89
N SER A 208 -17.19 14.13 -13.46
CA SER A 208 -16.88 15.37 -14.19
C SER A 208 -15.69 15.24 -15.13
N LEU A 209 -14.92 14.15 -15.04
CA LEU A 209 -13.79 13.91 -15.93
C LEU A 209 -14.30 13.58 -17.35
N PRO A 210 -13.79 14.26 -18.40
CA PRO A 210 -14.12 13.89 -19.77
C PRO A 210 -13.59 12.48 -20.09
N PRO A 211 -14.28 11.71 -20.94
CA PRO A 211 -13.75 10.42 -21.40
C PRO A 211 -12.39 10.59 -22.08
N LEU A 212 -11.47 9.66 -21.82
CA LEU A 212 -10.19 9.61 -22.49
C LEU A 212 -10.37 9.08 -23.93
N ASP A 213 -9.71 9.72 -24.89
CA ASP A 213 -9.69 9.27 -26.28
C ASP A 213 -8.60 8.19 -26.48
N PHE A 214 -9.02 6.93 -26.37
CA PHE A 214 -8.13 5.78 -26.52
C PHE A 214 -7.59 5.63 -27.95
N THR A 215 -8.36 6.00 -28.97
CA THR A 215 -7.91 5.92 -30.36
C THR A 215 -6.80 6.93 -30.63
N LYS A 216 -6.93 8.14 -30.10
CA LYS A 216 -5.87 9.14 -30.18
C LYS A 216 -4.61 8.69 -29.44
N LEU A 217 -4.76 8.16 -28.22
CA LEU A 217 -3.62 7.67 -27.44
C LEU A 217 -2.90 6.53 -28.17
N GLU A 218 -3.63 5.58 -28.75
CA GLU A 218 -3.07 4.49 -29.55
C GLU A 218 -2.26 5.03 -30.74
N GLN A 219 -2.79 6.01 -31.47
CA GLN A 219 -2.07 6.66 -32.58
C GLN A 219 -0.77 7.32 -32.11
N GLU A 220 -0.82 8.08 -31.00
CA GLU A 220 0.36 8.75 -30.42
C GLU A 220 1.43 7.75 -29.96
N LEU A 221 1.04 6.55 -29.51
CA LEU A 221 1.96 5.49 -29.11
C LEU A 221 2.58 4.76 -30.32
N CYS A 222 1.77 4.47 -31.35
CA CYS A 222 2.23 3.85 -32.60
C CYS A 222 3.21 4.74 -33.39
N GLU A 223 3.18 6.06 -33.19
CA GLU A 223 4.18 6.98 -33.75
C GLU A 223 5.56 6.83 -33.10
N LYS A 224 5.62 6.33 -31.85
CA LYS A 224 6.85 6.25 -31.04
C LYS A 224 7.40 4.83 -30.94
N HIS A 225 6.54 3.82 -31.04
CA HIS A 225 6.89 2.42 -30.82
C HIS A 225 6.28 1.55 -31.92
N GLU A 226 7.04 0.56 -32.41
CA GLU A 226 6.64 -0.27 -33.57
C GLU A 226 5.46 -1.21 -33.28
N GLU A 227 5.38 -1.74 -32.06
CA GLU A 227 4.32 -2.66 -31.62
C GLU A 227 3.65 -2.13 -30.35
N ILE A 228 2.36 -1.81 -30.48
CA ILE A 228 1.47 -1.36 -29.41
C ILE A 228 0.24 -2.25 -29.39
N THR A 229 -0.02 -2.83 -28.23
CA THR A 229 -1.20 -3.66 -27.94
C THR A 229 -2.29 -2.83 -27.23
N PRO A 230 -3.55 -3.30 -27.19
CA PRO A 230 -4.58 -2.67 -26.37
C PRO A 230 -4.19 -2.55 -24.88
N GLU A 231 -3.44 -3.54 -24.37
CA GLU A 231 -2.90 -3.54 -23.01
C GLU A 231 -1.85 -2.44 -22.79
N ASP A 232 -1.02 -2.15 -23.79
CA ASP A 232 -0.07 -1.04 -23.77
C ASP A 232 -0.79 0.31 -23.70
N VAL A 233 -1.87 0.48 -24.47
CA VAL A 233 -2.68 1.72 -24.44
C VAL A 233 -3.25 1.95 -23.04
N LEU A 234 -3.77 0.91 -22.40
CA LEU A 234 -4.27 1.00 -21.02
C LEU A 234 -3.15 1.28 -20.02
N SER A 235 -1.97 0.67 -20.21
CA SER A 235 -0.80 0.88 -19.37
C SER A 235 -0.30 2.33 -19.46
N ALA A 236 -0.23 2.88 -20.67
CA ALA A 236 0.11 4.28 -20.91
C ALA A 236 -0.96 5.24 -20.36
N ALA A 237 -2.25 4.87 -20.43
CA ALA A 237 -3.31 5.68 -19.84
C ALA A 237 -3.22 5.76 -18.31
N MET A 238 -2.85 4.65 -17.64
CA MET A 238 -2.73 4.59 -16.19
C MET A 238 -1.42 5.19 -15.67
N TYR A 239 -0.31 4.95 -16.39
CA TYR A 239 1.03 5.38 -15.99
C TYR A 239 1.84 5.93 -17.18
N PRO A 240 1.52 7.13 -17.68
CA PRO A 240 2.09 7.64 -18.95
C PRO A 240 3.63 7.66 -18.97
N THR A 241 4.25 8.25 -17.94
CA THR A 241 5.71 8.36 -17.86
C THR A 241 6.36 7.01 -17.58
N VAL A 242 5.83 6.23 -16.64
CA VAL A 242 6.39 4.92 -16.29
C VAL A 242 6.34 3.96 -17.48
N PHE A 243 5.26 4.00 -18.26
CA PHE A 243 5.14 3.20 -19.47
C PHE A 243 6.16 3.62 -20.53
N SER A 244 6.33 4.92 -20.77
CA SER A 244 7.33 5.44 -21.69
C SER A 244 8.75 4.99 -21.29
N ASP A 245 9.11 5.18 -20.02
CA ASP A 245 10.42 4.77 -19.49
C ASP A 245 10.61 3.25 -19.61
N PHE A 246 9.56 2.45 -19.36
CA PHE A 246 9.59 1.01 -19.51
C PHE A 246 9.78 0.56 -20.98
N LYS A 247 9.10 1.19 -21.94
CA LYS A 247 9.27 0.89 -23.37
C LYS A 247 10.66 1.28 -23.85
N ASP A 248 11.19 2.43 -23.42
CA ASP A 248 12.55 2.84 -23.77
C ASP A 248 13.61 1.89 -23.17
N PHE A 249 13.39 1.45 -21.93
CA PHE A 249 14.25 0.48 -21.26
C PHE A 249 14.26 -0.88 -22.00
N THR A 250 13.09 -1.43 -22.31
CA THR A 250 12.97 -2.73 -22.99
C THR A 250 13.40 -2.68 -24.45
N ALA A 251 13.25 -1.54 -25.14
CA ALA A 251 13.82 -1.33 -26.47
C ALA A 251 15.36 -1.37 -26.45
N THR A 252 15.98 -0.86 -25.37
CA THR A 252 17.44 -0.82 -25.22
C THR A 252 18.02 -2.16 -24.75
N PHE A 253 17.39 -2.79 -23.77
CA PHE A 253 17.94 -3.97 -23.08
C PHE A 253 17.27 -5.30 -23.49
N GLY A 254 16.23 -5.24 -24.32
CA GLY A 254 15.46 -6.41 -24.71
C GLY A 254 14.59 -6.97 -23.57
N PRO A 255 14.11 -8.23 -23.70
CA PRO A 255 13.16 -8.85 -22.79
C PRO A 255 13.85 -9.37 -21.51
N VAL A 256 14.24 -8.46 -20.63
CA VAL A 256 14.96 -8.77 -19.38
C VAL A 256 14.12 -9.61 -18.39
N GLU A 257 12.81 -9.67 -18.56
CA GLU A 257 11.89 -10.52 -17.79
C GLU A 257 12.15 -12.02 -17.99
N CYS A 258 12.86 -12.40 -19.07
CA CYS A 258 13.29 -13.78 -19.31
C CYS A 258 14.51 -14.18 -18.45
N LEU A 259 15.16 -13.22 -17.78
CA LEU A 259 16.30 -13.50 -16.91
C LEU A 259 15.80 -14.04 -15.56
N ASN A 260 16.54 -15.00 -15.00
CA ASN A 260 16.30 -15.35 -13.60
C ASN A 260 16.62 -14.16 -12.68
N THR A 261 15.92 -14.06 -11.55
CA THR A 261 16.01 -12.93 -10.61
C THR A 261 17.44 -12.60 -10.21
N ARG A 262 18.31 -13.60 -10.00
CA ARG A 262 19.71 -13.35 -9.62
C ARG A 262 20.47 -12.60 -10.72
N LEU A 263 20.38 -13.06 -11.97
CA LEU A 263 21.02 -12.37 -13.10
C LEU A 263 20.41 -10.98 -13.32
N PHE A 264 19.11 -10.83 -13.13
CA PHE A 264 18.41 -9.56 -13.26
C PHE A 264 18.88 -8.52 -12.22
N LEU A 265 19.04 -8.92 -10.96
CA LEU A 265 19.39 -8.00 -9.86
C LEU A 265 20.91 -7.80 -9.69
N GLU A 266 21.72 -8.85 -9.85
CA GLU A 266 23.16 -8.82 -9.54
C GLU A 266 24.06 -8.83 -10.78
N GLY A 267 23.52 -9.17 -11.95
CA GLY A 267 24.32 -9.39 -13.16
C GLY A 267 25.09 -10.74 -13.18
N PRO A 268 25.86 -11.01 -14.25
CA PRO A 268 26.74 -12.17 -14.33
C PRO A 268 27.93 -12.03 -13.36
N LYS A 269 28.53 -13.17 -12.97
CA LYS A 269 29.78 -13.19 -12.19
C LYS A 269 30.99 -13.08 -13.10
#